data_AF-A0A0K1ELL5-F1
#
_entry.id   AF-A0A0K1ELL5-F1
#
_cell.length_a   1.000
_cell.length_b   1.000
_cell.length_c   1.000
_cell.angle_alpha   90.00
_cell.angle_beta   90.00
_cell.angle_gamma   90.00
#
_symmetry.space_group_name_H-M   'P 1'
#
loop_
_entity.id
_entity.type
_entity.pdbx_description
1 polymer ?
#
loop_
_entity_poly.entity_id
_entity_poly.type
_entity_poly.pdbx_seq_one_letter_code
_entity_poly.pdbx_strand_id
1 'polypeptide(L)'
;MDGEFGSAYLVQEWGYPDIGLVICDTPSGGHDTVMLDYRKCGAEGEPQVAYIDEDRSILTIAADFASFVQCLVDCSTLLPPSS
;
A
#
# COMPACT_ATOMS: atom_id res chain seq x y z
N MET A 1 9.88 -1.94 -16.80
CA MET A 1 9.80 -0.48 -16.87
C MET A 1 8.33 -0.22 -16.63
N ASP A 2 7.91 0.36 -15.51
CA ASP A 2 8.13 1.77 -15.19
C ASP A 2 8.14 2.00 -13.67
N GLY A 3 9.33 2.01 -13.06
CA GLY A 3 9.57 2.62 -11.75
C GLY A 3 10.00 4.08 -11.89
N GLU A 4 9.69 4.72 -13.02
CA GLU A 4 10.21 6.03 -13.40
C GLU A 4 9.46 7.19 -12.72
N PHE A 5 8.30 6.92 -12.13
CA PHE A 5 7.48 7.92 -11.45
C PHE A 5 7.46 7.69 -9.94
N GLY A 6 7.87 8.71 -9.17
CA GLY A 6 7.85 8.67 -7.71
C GLY A 6 6.43 8.71 -7.15
N SER A 7 6.28 8.37 -5.85
CA SER A 7 4.99 8.38 -5.13
C SER A 7 4.20 9.68 -5.30
N ALA A 8 4.86 10.83 -5.31
CA ALA A 8 4.21 12.14 -5.50
C ALA A 8 3.51 12.27 -6.85
N TYR A 9 4.07 11.66 -7.91
CA TYR A 9 3.43 11.63 -9.22
C TYR A 9 2.18 10.74 -9.20
N LEU A 10 2.26 9.55 -8.60
CA LEU A 10 1.13 8.63 -8.48
C LEU A 10 0.00 9.22 -7.62
N VAL A 11 0.33 9.91 -6.54
CA VAL A 11 -0.64 10.60 -5.68
C VAL A 11 -1.40 11.67 -6.48
N GLN A 12 -0.70 12.45 -7.29
CA GLN A 12 -1.32 13.51 -8.09
C GLN A 12 -2.13 12.96 -9.27
N GLU A 13 -1.61 11.96 -9.97
CA GLU A 13 -2.24 11.39 -11.17
C GLU A 13 -3.53 10.63 -10.82
N TRP A 14 -3.50 9.85 -9.74
CA TRP A 14 -4.63 9.02 -9.33
C TRP A 14 -5.50 9.68 -8.25
N GLY A 15 -5.09 10.81 -7.68
CA GLY A 15 -5.83 11.50 -6.62
C GLY A 15 -5.86 10.71 -5.31
N TYR A 16 -4.76 10.01 -4.99
CA TYR A 16 -4.63 9.34 -3.70
C TYR A 16 -4.56 10.35 -2.56
N PRO A 17 -4.99 9.97 -1.34
CA PRO A 17 -4.88 10.86 -0.21
C PRO A 17 -3.40 11.12 0.13
N ASP A 18 -3.08 12.38 0.45
CA ASP A 18 -1.72 12.80 0.82
C ASP A 18 -1.38 12.32 2.23
N ILE A 19 -1.02 11.03 2.33
CA ILE A 19 -0.70 10.36 3.59
C ILE A 19 0.73 9.84 3.66
N GLY A 20 1.42 9.75 2.51
CA GLY A 20 2.79 9.27 2.43
C GLY A 20 3.11 8.57 1.13
N LEU A 21 3.73 7.38 1.22
CA LEU A 21 4.38 6.72 0.09
C LEU A 21 3.59 5.53 -0.41
N VAL A 22 3.36 5.46 -1.73
CA VAL A 22 2.85 4.25 -2.40
C VAL A 22 3.94 3.18 -2.42
N ILE A 23 3.62 1.96 -1.99
CA ILE A 23 4.60 0.84 -1.91
C ILE A 23 4.21 -0.40 -2.72
N CYS A 24 2.96 -0.48 -3.20
CA CYS A 24 2.53 -1.54 -4.12
C CYS A 24 1.53 -1.01 -5.15
N ASP A 25 1.77 -1.34 -6.40
CA ASP A 25 0.74 -1.30 -7.45
C ASP A 25 0.02 -2.65 -7.46
N THR A 26 -1.31 -2.63 -7.43
CA THR A 26 -2.13 -3.85 -7.52
C THR A 26 -2.21 -4.31 -8.99
N PRO A 27 -2.12 -5.63 -9.25
CA PRO A 27 -2.14 -6.16 -10.62
C PRO A 27 -3.48 -6.01 -11.34
N SER A 28 -4.53 -5.51 -10.66
CA SER A 28 -5.87 -5.30 -11.23
C SER A 28 -5.93 -4.14 -12.23
N GLY A 29 -4.94 -3.23 -12.24
CA GLY A 29 -5.07 -1.94 -12.90
C GLY A 29 -6.19 -1.07 -12.30
N GLY A 30 -6.73 -1.48 -11.14
CA GLY A 30 -7.72 -0.77 -10.37
C GLY A 30 -7.05 0.30 -9.52
N HIS A 31 -7.76 1.38 -9.24
CA HIS A 31 -7.22 2.54 -8.54
C HIS A 31 -7.08 2.31 -7.02
N ASP A 32 -6.77 1.09 -6.59
CA ASP A 32 -6.51 0.73 -5.21
C ASP A 32 -5.01 0.53 -4.98
N THR A 33 -4.53 0.84 -3.78
CA THR A 33 -3.09 0.80 -3.51
C THR A 33 -2.80 0.56 -2.04
N VAL A 34 -1.56 0.15 -1.74
CA VAL A 34 -1.03 0.09 -0.38
C VAL A 34 -0.02 1.23 -0.21
N MET A 35 -0.21 2.00 0.85
CA MET A 35 0.60 3.17 1.19
C MET A 35 1.16 3.09 2.62
N LEU A 36 2.31 3.72 2.83
CA LEU A 36 2.83 4.07 4.14
C LEU A 36 2.18 5.37 4.63
N ASP A 37 1.45 5.30 5.74
CA ASP A 37 0.75 6.42 6.37
C ASP A 37 1.62 7.06 7.45
N TYR A 38 2.15 8.24 7.16
CA TYR A 38 3.01 9.03 8.05
C TYR A 38 2.24 10.10 8.84
N ARG A 39 0.91 10.24 8.67
CA ARG A 39 0.15 11.36 9.26
C ARG A 39 0.24 11.45 10.77
N LYS A 40 0.42 10.31 11.46
CA LYS A 40 0.53 10.26 12.93
C LYS A 40 1.95 10.45 13.45
N CYS A 41 2.95 9.91 12.75
CA CYS A 41 4.33 9.82 13.23
C CYS A 41 5.26 10.88 12.60
N GLY A 42 4.85 11.51 11.51
CA GLY A 42 5.67 12.45 10.74
C GLY A 42 6.76 11.75 9.92
N ALA A 43 7.46 12.49 9.06
CA ALA A 43 8.39 11.93 8.06
C ALA A 43 9.54 11.08 8.63
N GLU A 44 9.92 11.30 9.89
CA GLU A 44 11.02 10.60 10.57
C GLU A 44 10.55 9.44 11.47
N GLY A 45 9.24 9.26 11.61
CA GLY A 45 8.65 8.22 12.47
C GLY A 45 8.32 6.94 11.73
N GLU A 46 8.04 5.87 12.47
CA GLU A 46 7.61 4.58 11.90
C GLU A 46 6.18 4.71 11.33
N PRO A 47 5.96 4.53 10.03
CA PRO A 47 4.65 4.68 9.42
C PRO A 47 3.75 3.48 9.70
N GLN A 48 2.44 3.70 9.70
CA GLN A 48 1.48 2.61 9.61
C GLN A 48 1.36 2.17 8.15
N VAL A 49 0.88 0.95 7.90
CA VAL A 49 0.56 0.50 6.53
C VAL A 49 -0.94 0.61 6.32
N ALA A 50 -1.35 1.28 5.25
CA ALA A 50 -2.74 1.52 4.89
C ALA A 50 -3.05 1.01 3.48
N TYR A 51 -4.23 0.42 3.33
CA TYR A 51 -4.85 0.15 2.04
C TYR A 51 -5.77 1.31 1.68
N ILE A 52 -5.67 1.78 0.43
CA ILE A 52 -6.51 2.81 -0.16
C ILE A 52 -7.38 2.14 -1.20
N ASP A 53 -8.70 2.25 -1.04
CA ASP A 53 -9.65 1.75 -2.03
C ASP A 53 -9.92 2.76 -3.16
N GLU A 54 -10.74 2.36 -4.12
CA GLU A 54 -11.11 3.18 -5.28
C GLU A 54 -11.85 4.47 -4.90
N ASP A 55 -12.54 4.47 -3.75
CA ASP A 55 -13.24 5.64 -3.19
C ASP A 55 -12.33 6.54 -2.35
N ARG A 56 -11.02 6.23 -2.28
CA ARG A 56 -9.99 6.94 -1.50
C ARG A 56 -10.17 6.81 0.00
N SER A 57 -10.90 5.79 0.45
CA SER A 57 -11.01 5.45 1.87
C SER A 57 -9.70 4.84 2.36
N ILE A 58 -9.34 5.15 3.60
CA ILE A 58 -8.07 4.72 4.20
C ILE A 58 -8.38 3.63 5.23
N LEU A 59 -7.88 2.42 5.00
CA LEU A 59 -7.95 1.31 5.95
C LEU A 59 -6.55 0.98 6.46
N THR A 60 -6.30 1.14 7.76
CA THR A 60 -5.04 0.69 8.36
C THR A 60 -5.00 -0.83 8.42
N ILE A 61 -4.03 -1.44 7.75
CA ILE A 61 -3.86 -2.90 7.65
C ILE A 61 -2.69 -3.43 8.48
N ALA A 62 -1.74 -2.58 8.87
CA ALA A 62 -0.70 -2.93 9.83
C ALA A 62 -0.25 -1.72 10.67
N ALA A 63 0.21 -2.00 11.89
CA ALA A 63 0.69 -0.95 12.80
C ALA A 63 2.04 -0.35 12.38
N ASP A 64 2.87 -1.13 11.69
CA ASP A 64 4.21 -0.78 11.21
C ASP A 64 4.56 -1.63 9.99
N PHE A 65 5.62 -1.24 9.26
CA PHE A 65 6.01 -1.92 8.03
C PHE A 65 6.55 -3.34 8.27
N ALA A 66 7.27 -3.55 9.37
CA ALA A 66 7.83 -4.85 9.70
C ALA A 66 6.73 -5.90 9.98
N SER A 67 5.68 -5.50 10.70
CA SER A 67 4.50 -6.31 10.97
C SER A 67 3.75 -6.66 9.67
N PHE A 68 3.65 -5.73 8.73
CA PHE A 68 3.06 -5.99 7.41
C PHE A 68 3.85 -7.05 6.63
N VAL A 69 5.17 -6.89 6.52
CA VAL A 69 6.04 -7.83 5.78
C VAL A 69 6.00 -9.24 6.38
N GLN A 70 5.94 -9.36 7.72
CA GLN A 70 5.86 -10.65 8.41
C GLN A 70 4.56 -11.42 8.13
N CYS A 71 3.49 -10.73 7.71
CA CYS A 71 2.22 -11.34 7.36
C CYS A 71 2.11 -11.70 5.87
N LEU A 72 3.10 -11.34 5.03
CA LEU A 72 3.09 -11.70 3.62
C LEU A 72 3.38 -13.19 3.45
N VAL A 73 2.53 -13.85 2.67
CA VAL A 73 2.67 -15.26 2.31
C VAL A 73 2.61 -15.42 0.80
N ASP A 74 3.21 -16.48 0.28
CA ASP A 74 3.09 -16.80 -1.13
C ASP A 74 1.65 -17.14 -1.47
N CYS A 75 1.12 -16.58 -2.56
CA CYS A 75 -0.28 -16.74 -2.94
C CYS A 75 -0.67 -18.22 -3.16
N SER A 76 0.26 -19.09 -3.59
CA SER A 76 -0.01 -20.52 -3.73
C SER A 76 -0.33 -21.20 -2.39
N THR A 77 0.12 -20.63 -1.27
CA THR A 77 -0.17 -21.14 0.07
C THR A 77 -1.59 -20.83 0.56
N LEU A 78 -2.27 -19.88 -0.12
CA LEU A 78 -3.66 -19.51 0.16
C LEU A 78 -4.67 -20.32 -0.66
N LEU A 79 -4.21 -21.02 -1.71
CA LEU A 79 -5.05 -21.91 -2.48
C LEU A 79 -5.17 -23.26 -1.76
N PRO A 80 -6.37 -23.87 -1.74
CA PRO A 80 -6.50 -25.25 -1.30
C PRO A 80 -5.62 -26.16 -2.17
N PRO A 81 -5.07 -27.26 -1.63
CA PRO A 81 -4.26 -28.17 -2.41
C PRO A 81 -5.06 -28.67 -3.62
N SER A 82 -4.47 -28.57 -4.81
CA SER A 82 -5.06 -29.10 -6.05
C SER A 82 -5.39 -30.58 -5.87
N SER A 83 -6.65 -30.95 -6.13
CA SER A 83 -7.10 -32.36 -6.15
C SER A 83 -6.55 -33.12 -7.35
#